data_AF-A0A940TBF4-F1
#
_entry.id   AF-A0A940TBF4-F1
#
_cell.length_a   1.000
_cell.length_b   1.000
_cell.length_c   1.000
_cell.angle_alpha   90.00
_cell.angle_beta   90.00
_cell.angle_gamma   90.00
#
_symmetry.space_group_name_H-M   'P 1'
#
loop_
_entity.id
_entity.type
_entity.pdbx_description
1 polymer ?
#
loop_
_entity_poly.entity_id
_entity_poly.type
_entity_poly.pdbx_seq_one_letter_code
_entity_poly.pdbx_strand_id
1 'polypeptide(L)'
;MSLFEHTKNTRSIIKGSLRYIRSDVPTELSPEERQWLIDNNILTAVDLREKHEREKKPCILENDKAFTYISMPVTGGGAVPTSADRVCGSYIKMADDMLESIVSTIMNCKTNVLYFCNAGKDRTGVVTAVILNRLGYGREYITEDYMLS
;
A
#
# COMPACT_ATOMS: atom_id res chain seq x y z
N MET A 1 0.49 -3.18 -15.60
CA MET A 1 1.15 -1.90 -15.98
C MET A 1 0.89 -0.93 -14.84
N SER A 2 1.90 -0.18 -14.39
CA SER A 2 1.72 0.83 -13.33
C SER A 2 0.83 1.96 -13.87
N LEU A 3 -0.02 2.53 -13.02
CA LEU A 3 -0.87 3.68 -13.36
C LEU A 3 -0.04 4.93 -13.65
N PHE A 4 1.14 5.02 -13.03
CA PHE A 4 2.03 6.17 -13.06
C PHE A 4 3.40 5.75 -13.58
N GLU A 5 4.13 6.70 -14.16
CA GLU A 5 5.49 6.53 -14.65
C GLU A 5 6.51 6.59 -13.51
N HIS A 6 6.27 7.48 -12.54
CA HIS A 6 7.23 7.76 -11.45
C HIS A 6 7.09 6.83 -10.24
N THR A 7 6.04 5.99 -10.23
CA THR A 7 5.84 4.98 -9.18
C THR A 7 5.65 3.61 -9.80
N LYS A 8 6.09 2.58 -9.07
CA LYS A 8 5.99 1.18 -9.47
C LYS A 8 4.88 0.50 -8.67
N ASN A 9 4.34 -0.57 -9.24
CA ASN A 9 3.28 -1.34 -8.62
C ASN A 9 2.00 -0.55 -8.33
N THR A 10 1.87 0.66 -8.87
CA THR A 10 0.72 1.55 -8.71
C THR A 10 -0.46 1.01 -9.50
N ARG A 11 -1.46 0.45 -8.82
CA ARG A 11 -2.63 -0.13 -9.49
C ARG A 11 -3.82 -0.21 -8.55
N SER A 12 -5.02 -0.26 -9.13
CA SER A 12 -6.19 -0.69 -8.38
C SER A 12 -6.14 -2.19 -8.10
N ILE A 13 -6.61 -2.58 -6.91
CA ILE A 13 -6.76 -4.00 -6.53
C ILE A 13 -8.13 -4.56 -6.92
N ILE A 14 -9.08 -3.71 -7.36
CA ILE A 14 -10.42 -4.10 -7.82
C ILE A 14 -10.64 -3.59 -9.24
N LYS A 15 -10.94 -4.51 -10.17
CA LYS A 15 -11.22 -4.14 -11.56
C LYS A 15 -12.39 -3.16 -11.66
N GLY A 16 -12.17 -2.03 -12.33
CA GLY A 16 -13.20 -1.00 -12.57
C GLY A 16 -13.50 -0.09 -11.37
N SER A 17 -12.76 -0.23 -10.27
CA SER A 17 -12.90 0.64 -9.10
C SER A 17 -11.55 1.27 -8.76
N LEU A 18 -11.54 2.54 -8.36
CA LEU A 18 -10.33 3.22 -7.84
C LEU A 18 -10.33 3.28 -6.31
N ARG A 19 -11.24 2.54 -5.65
CA ARG A 19 -11.45 2.63 -4.22
C ARG A 19 -10.19 2.36 -3.40
N TYR A 20 -9.41 1.38 -3.83
CA TYR A 20 -8.17 0.95 -3.16
C TYR A 20 -7.06 0.84 -4.21
N ILE A 21 -6.05 1.70 -4.08
CA ILE A 21 -4.87 1.69 -4.94
C ILE A 21 -3.67 1.31 -4.08
N ARG A 22 -2.93 0.31 -4.54
CA ARG A 22 -1.64 -0.07 -3.99
C ARG A 22 -0.51 0.56 -4.80
N SER A 23 0.63 0.83 -4.18
CA SER A 23 1.83 1.39 -4.83
C SER A 23 3.12 1.06 -4.08
N ASP A 24 4.27 1.31 -4.69
CA ASP A 24 5.51 1.64 -3.98
C ASP A 24 5.46 3.09 -3.47
N VAL A 25 6.50 3.52 -2.74
CA VAL A 25 6.51 4.88 -2.15
C VAL A 25 6.57 5.95 -3.25
N PRO A 26 5.64 6.92 -3.25
CA PRO A 26 5.72 8.09 -4.12
C PRO A 26 6.81 9.06 -3.62
N THR A 27 8.04 8.88 -4.10
CA THR A 27 9.14 9.85 -3.91
C THR A 27 9.08 11.00 -4.91
N GLU A 28 8.40 10.79 -6.02
CA GLU A 28 8.19 11.75 -7.09
C GLU A 28 6.83 11.44 -7.72
N LEU A 29 6.13 12.50 -8.13
CA LEU A 29 4.96 12.43 -9.00
C LEU A 29 5.03 13.64 -9.91
N SER A 30 4.65 13.46 -11.18
CA SER A 30 4.45 14.59 -12.07
C SER A 30 3.24 15.43 -11.60
N PRO A 31 3.14 16.71 -12.01
CA PRO A 31 1.95 17.51 -11.76
C PRO A 31 0.66 16.85 -12.24
N GLU A 32 0.72 16.14 -13.37
CA GLU A 32 -0.40 15.40 -13.96
C GLU A 32 -0.78 14.18 -13.13
N GLU A 33 0.18 13.39 -12.66
CA GLU A 33 -0.08 12.23 -11.78
C GLU A 33 -0.69 12.66 -10.44
N ARG A 34 -0.15 13.75 -9.86
CA ARG A 34 -0.71 14.36 -8.66
C ARG A 34 -2.14 14.86 -8.90
N GLN A 35 -2.38 15.56 -10.00
CA GLN A 35 -3.72 16.06 -10.32
C GLN A 35 -4.69 14.91 -10.59
N TRP A 36 -4.23 13.84 -11.24
CA TRP A 36 -5.03 12.64 -11.47
C TRP A 36 -5.48 11.99 -10.15
N LEU A 37 -4.61 11.92 -9.13
CA LEU A 37 -5.02 11.45 -7.80
C LEU A 37 -6.15 12.30 -7.22
N ILE A 38 -6.04 13.62 -7.33
CA ILE A 38 -7.04 14.57 -6.83
C ILE A 38 -8.38 14.42 -7.58
N ASP A 39 -8.33 14.42 -8.91
CA ASP A 39 -9.51 14.33 -9.79
C ASP A 39 -10.27 13.01 -9.59
N ASN A 40 -9.57 11.94 -9.21
CA ASN A 40 -10.16 10.63 -8.91
C ASN A 40 -10.48 10.44 -7.42
N ASN A 41 -10.48 11.51 -6.62
CA ASN A 41 -10.81 11.51 -5.19
C ASN A 41 -9.93 10.54 -4.38
N ILE A 42 -8.67 10.34 -4.78
CA ILE A 42 -7.67 9.57 -4.04
C ILE A 42 -6.91 10.54 -3.16
N LEU A 43 -7.53 10.92 -2.04
CA LEU A 43 -7.05 11.98 -1.16
C LEU A 43 -6.53 11.45 0.18
N THR A 44 -6.52 10.13 0.39
CA THR A 44 -5.92 9.52 1.58
C THR A 44 -4.71 8.68 1.17
N ALA A 45 -3.57 8.93 1.81
CA ALA A 45 -2.33 8.20 1.63
C ALA A 45 -2.00 7.43 2.91
N VAL A 46 -1.85 6.11 2.86
CA VAL A 46 -1.47 5.27 4.00
C VAL A 46 -0.07 4.70 3.79
N ASP A 47 0.88 5.17 4.60
CA ASP A 47 2.27 4.73 4.55
C ASP A 47 2.52 3.60 5.54
N LEU A 48 2.85 2.42 5.01
CA LEU A 48 3.09 1.18 5.75
C LEU A 48 4.54 1.03 6.23
N ARG A 49 5.37 2.06 6.02
CA ARG A 49 6.80 2.03 6.30
C ARG A 49 7.14 2.45 7.72
N GLU A 50 8.23 1.89 8.24
CA GLU A 50 8.77 2.31 9.52
C GLU A 50 9.40 3.70 9.41
N LYS A 51 9.48 4.40 10.56
CA LYS A 51 10.02 5.77 10.63
C LYS A 51 11.37 5.93 9.92
N HIS A 52 12.29 4.99 10.13
CA HIS A 52 13.63 5.04 9.55
C HIS A 52 13.63 4.93 8.01
N GLU A 53 12.66 4.24 7.41
CA GLU A 53 12.51 4.15 5.95
C GLU A 53 11.94 5.46 5.39
N ARG A 54 11.00 6.07 6.10
CA ARG A 54 10.41 7.38 5.73
C ARG A 54 11.45 8.48 5.77
N GLU A 55 12.32 8.48 6.78
CA GLU A 55 13.43 9.43 6.89
C GLU A 55 14.46 9.26 5.77
N LYS A 56 14.76 8.01 5.37
CA LYS A 56 15.71 7.72 4.27
C LYS A 56 15.14 8.00 2.88
N LYS A 57 13.84 7.77 2.69
CA LYS A 57 13.15 7.91 1.41
C LYS A 57 11.81 8.63 1.63
N PRO A 58 11.79 9.96 1.77
CA PRO A 58 10.57 10.71 2.07
C PRO A 58 9.49 10.54 0.99
N CYS A 59 8.22 10.55 1.41
CA CYS A 59 7.10 10.58 0.46
C CYS A 59 6.68 12.03 0.22
N ILE A 60 6.47 12.43 -1.03
CA ILE A 60 6.06 13.81 -1.36
C ILE A 60 4.64 14.14 -0.89
N LEU A 61 3.78 13.12 -0.75
CA LEU A 61 2.40 13.28 -0.31
C LEU A 61 2.29 13.62 1.19
N GLU A 62 3.33 13.38 1.99
CA GLU A 62 3.32 13.68 3.43
C GLU A 62 3.19 15.18 3.72
N ASN A 63 3.74 16.02 2.84
CA ASN A 63 3.72 17.47 2.98
C ASN A 63 2.68 18.15 2.07
N ASP A 64 1.90 17.36 1.33
CA ASP A 64 0.91 17.87 0.39
C ASP A 64 -0.45 18.06 1.07
N LYS A 65 -0.89 19.31 1.17
CA LYS A 65 -2.13 19.70 1.86
C LYS A 65 -3.40 19.14 1.22
N ALA A 66 -3.35 18.68 -0.03
CA ALA A 66 -4.49 18.04 -0.67
C ALA A 66 -4.77 16.63 -0.12
N PHE A 67 -3.78 16.00 0.54
CA PHE A 67 -3.86 14.61 0.98
C PHE A 67 -3.92 14.51 2.51
N THR A 68 -4.77 13.63 3.00
CA THR A 68 -4.70 13.12 4.36
C THR A 68 -3.64 12.03 4.40
N TYR A 69 -2.51 12.30 5.06
CA TYR A 69 -1.41 11.36 5.21
C TYR A 69 -1.49 10.61 6.55
N ILE A 70 -1.51 9.28 6.49
CA ILE A 70 -1.61 8.41 7.67
C ILE A 70 -0.41 7.46 7.67
N SER A 71 0.42 7.55 8.71
CA SER A 71 1.54 6.63 8.92
C SER A 71 1.11 5.48 9.82
N MET A 72 1.09 4.25 9.29
CA MET A 72 0.77 3.04 10.05
C MET A 72 1.74 1.91 9.67
N PRO A 73 2.93 1.84 10.30
CA PRO A 73 3.94 0.85 9.96
C PRO A 73 3.43 -0.58 10.19
N VAL A 74 3.64 -1.47 9.22
CA VAL A 74 3.35 -2.91 9.40
C VAL A 74 4.43 -3.54 10.27
N THR A 75 4.01 -4.24 11.33
CA THR A 75 4.91 -4.94 12.24
C THR A 75 5.75 -5.99 11.52
N GLY A 76 7.07 -6.00 11.78
CA GLY A 76 7.97 -7.06 11.31
C GLY A 76 8.21 -7.10 9.79
N GLY A 77 7.60 -6.20 9.00
CA GLY A 77 7.75 -6.15 7.55
C GLY A 77 8.87 -5.24 7.02
N GLY A 78 9.59 -4.54 7.90
CA GLY A 78 10.70 -3.65 7.54
C GLY A 78 12.05 -4.35 7.31
N ALA A 79 12.23 -5.56 7.86
CA ALA A 79 13.48 -6.31 7.76
C ALA A 79 13.48 -7.29 6.59
N VAL A 80 14.54 -7.26 5.76
CA VAL A 80 14.78 -8.29 4.75
C VAL A 80 15.19 -9.58 5.46
N PRO A 81 14.49 -10.71 5.25
CA PRO A 81 14.88 -11.98 5.85
C PRO A 81 16.29 -12.39 5.41
N THR A 82 17.07 -12.91 6.35
CA THR A 82 18.47 -13.32 6.11
C THR A 82 18.60 -14.60 5.29
N SER A 83 17.51 -15.35 5.12
CA SER A 83 17.46 -16.62 4.40
C SER A 83 16.01 -16.97 4.00
N ALA A 84 15.87 -17.86 3.01
CA ALA A 84 14.57 -18.24 2.44
C ALA A 84 13.62 -18.88 3.48
N ASP A 85 14.14 -19.68 4.41
CA ASP A 85 13.37 -20.33 5.49
C ASP A 85 12.75 -19.32 6.47
N ARG A 86 13.29 -18.10 6.55
CA ARG A 86 12.81 -17.03 7.44
C ARG A 86 11.73 -16.17 6.80
N VAL A 87 11.50 -16.30 5.49
CA VAL A 87 10.47 -15.52 4.76
C VAL A 87 9.08 -15.84 5.31
N CYS A 88 8.70 -17.11 5.43
CA CYS A 88 7.38 -17.47 5.97
C CYS A 88 7.16 -16.89 7.38
N GLY A 89 8.19 -16.95 8.22
CA GLY A 89 8.15 -16.38 9.56
C GLY A 89 7.96 -14.87 9.58
N SER A 90 8.55 -14.12 8.64
CA SER A 90 8.35 -12.66 8.57
C SER A 90 6.92 -12.30 8.14
N TYR A 91 6.30 -13.07 7.24
CA TYR A 91 4.90 -12.88 6.85
C TYR A 91 3.93 -13.16 7.99
N ILE A 92 4.16 -14.24 8.75
CA ILE A 92 3.34 -14.56 9.93
C ILE A 92 3.41 -13.45 10.97
N LYS A 93 4.58 -12.84 11.17
CA LYS A 93 4.75 -11.71 12.10
C LYS A 93 3.98 -10.45 11.70
N MET A 94 3.65 -10.27 10.42
CA MET A 94 2.81 -9.15 9.98
C MET A 94 1.34 -9.35 10.38
N ALA A 95 0.92 -10.58 10.67
CA ALA A 95 -0.46 -10.88 11.04
C ALA A 95 -0.70 -10.62 12.53
N ASP A 96 -0.82 -9.35 12.89
CA ASP A 96 -1.07 -8.88 14.25
C ASP A 96 -2.22 -7.84 14.31
N ASP A 97 -2.46 -7.29 15.51
CA ASP A 97 -3.51 -6.27 15.73
C ASP A 97 -3.25 -4.97 14.95
N MET A 98 -1.98 -4.70 14.59
CA MET A 98 -1.64 -3.54 13.77
C MET A 98 -2.12 -3.75 12.33
N LEU A 99 -1.96 -4.94 11.75
CA LEU A 99 -2.51 -5.26 10.43
C LEU A 99 -4.04 -5.08 10.41
N GLU A 100 -4.73 -5.55 11.44
CA GLU A 100 -6.17 -5.37 11.60
C GLU A 100 -6.56 -3.88 11.64
N SER A 101 -5.80 -3.08 12.38
CA SER A 101 -6.00 -1.63 12.47
C SER A 101 -5.73 -0.91 11.14
N ILE A 102 -4.70 -1.31 10.41
CA ILE A 102 -4.35 -0.79 9.08
C ILE A 102 -5.48 -1.08 8.09
N VAL A 103 -5.92 -2.34 8.02
CA VAL A 103 -6.99 -2.75 7.10
C VAL A 103 -8.29 -2.04 7.45
N SER A 104 -8.64 -1.95 8.73
CA SER A 104 -9.82 -1.20 9.18
C SER A 104 -9.73 0.28 8.77
N THR A 105 -8.58 0.92 8.96
CA THR A 105 -8.37 2.31 8.56
C THR A 105 -8.56 2.49 7.06
N ILE A 106 -7.90 1.67 6.23
CA ILE A 106 -7.99 1.72 4.77
C ILE A 106 -9.43 1.51 4.30
N MET A 107 -10.14 0.52 4.83
CA MET A 107 -11.50 0.21 4.41
C MET A 107 -12.51 1.31 4.76
N ASN A 108 -12.30 2.00 5.89
CA ASN A 108 -13.21 3.03 6.42
C ASN A 108 -12.85 4.47 6.04
N CYS A 109 -11.82 4.68 5.21
CA CYS A 109 -11.49 6.01 4.67
C CYS A 109 -12.70 6.64 3.97
N LYS A 110 -12.88 7.96 4.00
CA LYS A 110 -14.01 8.58 3.26
C LYS A 110 -13.73 8.62 1.76
N THR A 111 -12.52 9.02 1.39
CA THR A 111 -12.05 9.14 0.01
C THR A 111 -11.48 7.81 -0.49
N ASN A 112 -11.17 7.73 -1.78
CA ASN A 112 -10.33 6.64 -2.27
C ASN A 112 -8.95 6.75 -1.63
N VAL A 113 -8.27 5.60 -1.52
CA VAL A 113 -7.04 5.48 -0.73
C VAL A 113 -5.91 4.88 -1.54
N LEU A 114 -4.75 5.53 -1.47
CA LEU A 114 -3.47 5.03 -1.93
C LEU A 114 -2.70 4.50 -0.72
N TYR A 115 -2.30 3.23 -0.73
CA TYR A 115 -1.47 2.67 0.34
C TYR A 115 -0.22 2.03 -0.22
N PHE A 116 0.90 2.19 0.49
CA PHE A 116 2.20 1.82 -0.03
C PHE A 116 3.18 1.41 1.05
N CYS A 117 4.17 0.62 0.65
CA CYS A 117 5.38 0.39 1.40
C CYS A 117 6.58 0.87 0.58
N ASN A 118 7.80 0.38 0.82
CA ASN A 118 8.96 0.85 0.07
C ASN A 118 8.96 0.40 -1.41
N ALA A 119 8.58 -0.86 -1.68
CA ALA A 119 8.59 -1.45 -3.04
C ALA A 119 7.18 -1.82 -3.55
N GLY A 120 6.15 -1.68 -2.73
CA GLY A 120 4.79 -2.06 -3.08
C GLY A 120 4.58 -3.57 -3.25
N LYS A 121 5.45 -4.42 -2.67
CA LYS A 121 5.42 -5.89 -2.80
C LYS A 121 4.91 -6.57 -1.52
N ASP A 122 5.77 -6.79 -0.52
CA ASP A 122 5.48 -7.65 0.64
C ASP A 122 4.38 -7.07 1.56
N ARG A 123 4.68 -6.01 2.31
CA ARG A 123 3.74 -5.37 3.25
C ARG A 123 2.45 -4.93 2.57
N THR A 124 2.58 -4.25 1.43
CA THR A 124 1.43 -3.83 0.61
C THR A 124 0.63 -5.04 0.12
N GLY A 125 1.30 -6.14 -0.26
CA GLY A 125 0.66 -7.37 -0.72
C GLY A 125 -0.10 -8.08 0.39
N VAL A 126 0.46 -8.19 1.60
CA VAL A 126 -0.24 -8.75 2.77
C VAL A 126 -1.48 -7.93 3.11
N VAL A 127 -1.37 -6.61 3.19
CA VAL A 127 -2.51 -5.71 3.41
C VAL A 127 -3.57 -5.87 2.32
N THR A 128 -3.15 -5.93 1.05
CA THR A 128 -4.04 -6.14 -0.10
C THR A 128 -4.78 -7.48 -0.01
N ALA A 129 -4.08 -8.56 0.33
CA ALA A 129 -4.65 -9.88 0.46
C ALA A 129 -5.76 -9.92 1.54
N VAL A 130 -5.54 -9.28 2.68
CA VAL A 130 -6.54 -9.21 3.74
C VAL A 130 -7.74 -8.33 3.34
N ILE A 131 -7.52 -7.19 2.67
CA ILE A 131 -8.61 -6.34 2.16
C ILE A 131 -9.48 -7.14 1.18
N LEU A 132 -8.87 -7.78 0.18
CA LEU A 132 -9.59 -8.57 -0.83
C LEU A 132 -10.36 -9.73 -0.20
N ASN A 133 -9.77 -10.42 0.78
CA ASN A 133 -10.44 -11.48 1.53
C ASN A 133 -11.68 -10.95 2.30
N ARG A 134 -11.57 -9.79 2.95
CA ARG A 134 -12.72 -9.16 3.64
C ARG A 134 -13.82 -8.70 2.69
N LEU A 135 -13.47 -8.37 1.46
CA LEU A 135 -14.41 -8.03 0.39
C LEU A 135 -15.03 -9.27 -0.27
N GLY A 136 -14.66 -10.49 0.16
CA GLY A 136 -15.23 -11.75 -0.33
C GLY A 136 -14.59 -12.29 -1.61
N TYR A 137 -13.43 -11.77 -2.03
CA TYR A 137 -12.72 -12.31 -3.19
C TYR A 137 -12.07 -13.67 -2.87
N GLY A 138 -12.08 -14.56 -3.87
CA GLY A 138 -11.48 -15.90 -3.77
C GLY A 138 -9.95 -15.90 -3.74
N ARG A 139 -9.37 -17.02 -3.32
CA ARG A 139 -7.91 -17.19 -3.17
C ARG A 139 -7.17 -17.05 -4.49
N GLU A 140 -7.78 -17.46 -5.59
CA GLU A 140 -7.23 -17.36 -6.94
C GLU A 140 -7.00 -15.90 -7.29
N TYR A 141 -8.02 -15.04 -7.13
CA TYR A 141 -7.92 -13.61 -7.39
C TYR A 141 -6.86 -12.93 -6.51
N ILE A 142 -6.83 -13.28 -5.21
CA ILE A 142 -5.85 -12.73 -4.27
C ILE A 142 -4.42 -13.11 -4.67
N THR A 143 -4.23 -14.37 -5.06
CA THR A 143 -2.92 -14.87 -5.48
C THR A 143 -2.50 -14.24 -6.80
N GLU A 144 -3.42 -14.13 -7.77
CA GLU A 144 -3.17 -13.44 -9.04
C GLU A 144 -2.75 -11.99 -8.81
N ASP A 145 -3.49 -11.19 -8.02
CA ASP A 145 -3.08 -9.82 -7.71
C ASP A 145 -1.71 -9.78 -7.03
N TYR A 146 -1.47 -10.66 -6.06
CA TYR A 146 -0.21 -10.71 -5.35
C TYR A 146 0.98 -10.94 -6.30
N MET A 147 0.83 -11.88 -7.24
CA MET A 147 1.87 -12.28 -8.20
C MET A 147 2.16 -11.24 -9.30
N LEU A 148 1.34 -10.19 -9.44
CA LEU A 148 1.60 -9.09 -10.38
C LEU A 148 2.70 -8.11 -9.90
N SER A 149 3.29 -8.34 -8.72
CA SER A 149 4.10 -7.34 -7.99
C SER A 149 5.61 -7.45 -8.17
#